data_AF-A0A914Z310-F1
#
_entry.id   AF-A0A914Z310-F1
#
_cell.length_a   1.000
_cell.length_b   1.000
_cell.length_c   1.000
_cell.angle_alpha   90.00
_cell.angle_beta   90.00
_cell.angle_gamma   90.00
#
_symmetry.space_group_name_H-M   'P 1'
#
loop_
_entity.id
_entity.type
_entity.pdbx_description
1 polymer ?
#
loop_
_entity_poly.entity_id
_entity_poly.type
_entity_poly.pdbx_seq_one_letter_code
_entity_poly.pdbx_strand_id
1 'polypeptide(L)'
;MSGRKLKVPHSWKNPSKKWHLGCTTNFKLKFKYNYKFKEIGDDKDKRQAYSKSYDEKRKQGKGVIDCIVWFDGERWLACVDTSMGNNIQNVKVLTNYRDEHEFAYTTNENVFWISIKNEGNLLEIGSAYGIHGTAVAHIAAAHFSNEPQRSGLAPGAQIVPIIVGAKCFKKAFLKCIDMKVDIVNISLKLCYLDE
;
A
#
# COMPACT_ATOMS: atom_id res chain seq x y z
N MET A 1 17.04 3.36 -4.18
CA MET A 1 17.17 3.73 -2.76
C MET A 1 17.40 5.22 -2.68
N SER A 2 16.90 5.87 -1.65
CA SER A 2 17.01 7.31 -1.40
C SER A 2 18.42 7.89 -1.22
N GLY A 3 19.45 7.26 -1.78
CA GLY A 3 20.85 7.49 -1.47
C GLY A 3 21.26 6.97 -0.07
N ARG A 4 20.30 6.64 0.79
CA ARG A 4 20.52 6.12 2.15
C ARG A 4 21.02 4.66 2.08
N LYS A 5 22.02 4.34 2.91
CA LYS A 5 22.43 2.95 3.16
C LYS A 5 21.49 2.34 4.20
N LEU A 6 20.53 1.55 3.75
CA LEU A 6 19.59 0.85 4.62
C LEU A 6 20.25 -0.41 5.19
N LYS A 7 20.16 -0.60 6.52
CA LYS A 7 20.59 -1.84 7.19
C LYS A 7 19.40 -2.78 7.30
N VAL A 8 19.42 -3.86 6.53
CA VAL A 8 18.40 -4.92 6.62
C VAL A 8 18.56 -5.66 7.96
N PRO A 9 17.47 -5.87 8.72
CA PRO A 9 17.53 -6.62 9.97
C PRO A 9 17.88 -8.09 9.75
N HIS A 10 18.72 -8.65 10.62
CA HIS A 10 19.07 -10.09 10.57
C HIS A 10 17.87 -11.00 10.85
N SER A 11 16.81 -10.48 11.48
CA SER A 11 15.58 -11.20 11.77
C SER A 11 14.72 -11.47 10.54
N TRP A 12 14.95 -10.75 9.42
CA TRP A 12 14.16 -10.93 8.21
C TRP A 12 14.62 -12.18 7.46
N LYS A 13 13.74 -13.18 7.37
CA LYS A 13 13.95 -14.36 6.55
C LYS A 13 13.83 -13.98 5.07
N ASN A 14 14.82 -14.35 4.27
CA ASN A 14 14.79 -14.24 2.82
C ASN A 14 15.63 -15.36 2.20
N PRO A 15 15.09 -16.58 2.09
CA PRO A 15 15.83 -17.73 1.56
C PRO A 15 16.26 -17.50 0.10
N SER A 16 15.47 -16.73 -0.67
CA SER A 16 15.77 -16.42 -2.06
C SER A 16 16.95 -15.47 -2.26
N LYS A 17 17.32 -14.72 -1.22
CA LYS A 17 18.27 -13.59 -1.27
C LYS A 17 17.89 -12.50 -2.29
N LYS A 18 16.65 -12.52 -2.79
CA LYS A 18 16.13 -11.55 -3.75
C LYS A 18 15.36 -10.46 -3.02
N TRP A 19 15.68 -9.21 -3.36
CA TRP A 19 15.02 -8.03 -2.81
C TRP A 19 14.44 -7.17 -3.92
N HIS A 20 13.19 -6.77 -3.76
CA HIS A 20 12.46 -5.90 -4.67
C HIS A 20 12.45 -4.52 -4.04
N LEU A 21 13.12 -3.55 -4.68
CA LEU A 21 13.31 -2.21 -4.13
C LEU A 21 12.48 -1.20 -4.92
N GLY A 22 11.77 -0.34 -4.20
CA GLY A 22 10.94 0.73 -4.76
C GLY A 22 11.05 2.03 -3.95
N CYS A 23 10.61 3.14 -4.53
CA CYS A 23 10.47 4.40 -3.79
C CYS A 23 9.28 5.23 -4.30
N THR A 24 8.67 6.00 -3.40
CA THR A 24 7.51 6.85 -3.72
C THR A 24 7.53 8.18 -3.02
N THR A 25 6.72 9.09 -3.52
CA THR A 25 6.29 10.31 -2.84
C THR A 25 4.79 10.21 -2.56
N ASN A 26 4.29 10.98 -1.59
CA ASN A 26 2.88 11.15 -1.16
C ASN A 26 1.80 10.29 -1.86
N PHE A 27 1.11 9.48 -1.04
CA PHE A 27 -0.13 8.67 -1.17
C PHE A 27 -0.97 8.65 -2.48
N LYS A 28 -0.37 8.60 -3.67
CA LYS A 28 -1.02 8.16 -4.92
C LYS A 28 -0.42 6.82 -5.35
N LEU A 29 -1.12 5.72 -5.11
CA LEU A 29 -0.47 4.41 -4.98
C LEU A 29 -0.92 3.40 -6.04
N LYS A 30 -0.09 3.27 -7.09
CA LYS A 30 0.05 2.07 -7.93
C LYS A 30 1.53 1.93 -8.32
N PHE A 31 2.26 0.94 -7.79
CA PHE A 31 3.64 0.66 -8.23
C PHE A 31 3.67 -0.46 -9.26
N LYS A 32 3.66 -0.14 -10.56
CA LYS A 32 4.23 -1.11 -11.51
C LYS A 32 5.74 -1.12 -11.28
N TYR A 33 6.29 -2.23 -10.78
CA TYR A 33 7.73 -2.41 -10.86
C TYR A 33 8.05 -2.61 -12.33
N ASN A 34 8.50 -1.55 -12.98
CA ASN A 34 9.42 -1.73 -14.08
C ASN A 34 10.77 -1.86 -13.39
N TYR A 35 11.24 -3.10 -13.18
CA TYR A 35 12.64 -3.54 -13.30
C TYR A 35 12.90 -4.79 -12.44
N LYS A 36 13.51 -5.75 -13.14
CA LYS A 36 13.87 -7.11 -12.76
C LYS A 36 14.85 -7.16 -11.58
N PHE A 37 14.61 -8.15 -10.71
CA PHE A 37 15.52 -8.86 -9.80
C PHE A 37 16.83 -8.16 -9.37
N LYS A 38 17.04 -8.08 -8.06
CA LYS A 38 18.39 -8.20 -7.50
C LYS A 38 18.47 -9.38 -6.55
N GLU A 39 19.26 -10.39 -6.91
CA GLU A 39 20.30 -10.83 -5.98
C GLU A 39 21.21 -9.62 -5.72
N ILE A 40 21.72 -9.46 -4.51
CA ILE A 40 22.69 -8.40 -4.21
C ILE A 40 24.02 -8.77 -4.91
N GLY A 41 24.11 -8.48 -6.21
CA GLY A 41 25.29 -8.59 -7.08
C GLY A 41 25.37 -7.37 -7.99
N ASP A 42 26.57 -6.83 -8.20
CA ASP A 42 26.84 -5.54 -8.85
C ASP A 42 26.29 -5.42 -10.27
N ASP A 43 25.52 -4.37 -10.55
CA ASP A 43 25.22 -3.95 -11.92
C ASP A 43 25.01 -2.42 -11.92
N LYS A 44 25.96 -1.69 -12.54
CA LYS A 44 26.17 -0.24 -12.39
C LYS A 44 25.16 0.60 -13.17
N ASP A 45 24.67 0.13 -14.31
CA ASP A 45 23.82 0.90 -15.23
C ASP A 45 22.40 1.10 -14.70
N LYS A 46 21.92 0.16 -13.86
CA LYS A 46 20.58 0.21 -13.28
C LYS A 46 20.48 1.13 -12.06
N ARG A 47 21.58 1.37 -11.32
CA ARG A 47 21.63 2.42 -10.27
C ARG A 47 21.26 3.79 -10.84
N GLN A 48 21.61 4.04 -12.10
CA GLN A 48 21.44 5.32 -12.78
C GLN A 48 19.96 5.67 -13.07
N ALA A 49 19.14 4.70 -13.51
CA ALA A 49 17.71 4.92 -13.78
C ALA A 49 16.90 5.18 -12.50
N TYR A 50 17.23 4.50 -11.39
CA TYR A 50 16.64 4.75 -10.08
C TYR A 50 17.09 6.08 -9.47
N SER A 51 18.37 6.47 -9.65
CA SER A 51 18.85 7.79 -9.24
C SER A 51 18.04 8.88 -9.94
N LYS A 52 17.79 8.77 -11.26
CA LYS A 52 17.00 9.76 -11.99
C LYS A 52 15.57 9.93 -11.45
N SER A 53 14.79 8.85 -11.30
CA SER A 53 13.42 8.94 -10.75
C SER A 53 13.39 9.44 -9.29
N TYR A 54 14.41 9.08 -8.51
CA TYR A 54 14.60 9.56 -7.15
C TYR A 54 14.94 11.07 -7.11
N ASP A 55 15.91 11.50 -7.92
CA ASP A 55 16.38 12.88 -8.01
C ASP A 55 15.27 13.80 -8.52
N GLU A 56 14.45 13.34 -9.47
CA GLU A 56 13.24 14.04 -9.91
C GLU A 56 12.21 14.21 -8.79
N LYS A 57 11.92 13.15 -8.03
CA LYS A 57 10.98 13.18 -6.90
C LYS A 57 11.47 14.04 -5.74
N ARG A 58 12.79 14.04 -5.50
CA ARG A 58 13.46 14.87 -4.48
C ARG A 58 13.48 16.36 -4.88
N LYS A 59 13.75 16.66 -6.16
CA LYS A 59 13.70 18.04 -6.70
C LYS A 59 12.31 18.67 -6.56
N GLN A 60 11.25 17.85 -6.49
CA GLN A 60 9.88 18.31 -6.22
C GLN A 60 9.59 18.63 -4.74
N GLY A 61 10.59 18.55 -3.85
CA GLY A 61 10.44 18.86 -2.41
C GLY A 61 9.56 17.88 -1.64
N LYS A 62 9.26 16.70 -2.20
CA LYS A 62 8.39 15.70 -1.57
C LYS A 62 9.22 14.66 -0.81
N GLY A 63 8.82 14.36 0.43
CA GLY A 63 9.40 13.28 1.22
C GLY A 63 9.36 11.96 0.45
N VAL A 64 10.49 11.25 0.40
CA VAL A 64 10.62 9.99 -0.32
C VAL A 64 10.55 8.83 0.65
N ILE A 65 9.59 7.95 0.42
CA ILE A 65 9.37 6.69 1.15
C ILE A 65 10.12 5.58 0.41
N ASP A 66 10.97 4.84 1.12
CA ASP A 66 11.62 3.65 0.58
C ASP A 66 10.75 2.42 0.86
N CYS A 67 10.65 1.53 -0.13
CA CYS A 67 9.88 0.29 -0.02
C CYS A 67 10.79 -0.88 -0.38
N ILE A 68 10.73 -1.93 0.44
CA ILE A 68 11.46 -3.18 0.25
C ILE A 68 10.43 -4.30 0.26
N VAL A 69 10.44 -5.16 -0.76
CA VAL A 69 9.57 -6.34 -0.86
C VAL A 69 10.45 -7.58 -1.04
N TRP A 70 10.08 -8.68 -0.40
CA TRP A 70 10.78 -9.96 -0.52
C TRP A 70 9.86 -11.13 -0.19
N PHE A 71 10.31 -12.34 -0.50
CA PHE A 71 9.63 -13.58 -0.13
C PHE A 71 10.39 -14.22 1.04
N ASP A 72 9.69 -14.52 2.14
CA ASP A 72 10.30 -15.05 3.36
C ASP A 72 10.47 -16.58 3.40
N GLY A 73 9.96 -17.26 2.35
CA GLY A 73 9.90 -18.72 2.26
C GLY A 73 8.46 -19.24 2.30
N GLU A 74 7.53 -18.44 2.82
CA GLU A 74 6.12 -18.79 2.98
C GLU A 74 5.23 -17.76 2.25
N ARG A 75 5.53 -16.47 2.39
CA ARG A 75 4.72 -15.38 1.87
C ARG A 75 5.55 -14.17 1.45
N TRP A 76 4.90 -13.29 0.70
CA TRP A 76 5.46 -12.00 0.31
C TRP A 76 5.31 -10.99 1.44
N LEU A 77 6.40 -10.32 1.76
CA LEU A 77 6.50 -9.30 2.80
C LEU A 77 6.94 -7.97 2.22
N ALA A 78 6.54 -6.88 2.84
CA ALA A 78 7.05 -5.55 2.55
C ALA A 78 7.39 -4.76 3.81
N CYS A 79 8.46 -3.99 3.71
CA CYS A 79 8.80 -2.91 4.63
C CYS A 79 8.60 -1.58 3.89
N VAL A 80 7.81 -0.69 4.49
CA VAL A 80 7.54 0.66 3.96
C VAL A 80 8.08 1.67 4.96
N ASP A 81 9.23 2.28 4.65
CA ASP A 81 9.87 3.27 5.52
C ASP A 81 9.28 4.67 5.29
N THR A 82 8.36 5.07 6.17
CA THR A 82 7.80 6.43 6.17
C THR A 82 8.61 7.43 6.99
N SER A 83 9.62 6.97 7.77
CA SER A 83 10.35 7.82 8.71
C SER A 83 11.35 8.77 8.05
N MET A 84 11.65 8.55 6.76
CA MET A 84 12.75 9.20 6.04
C MET A 84 14.13 9.03 6.72
N GLY A 85 14.24 8.17 7.75
CA GLY A 85 15.44 7.88 8.51
C GLY A 85 16.24 6.71 7.95
N ASN A 86 17.47 6.50 8.42
CA ASN A 86 18.34 5.44 7.89
C ASN A 86 18.12 4.05 8.53
N ASN A 87 17.18 3.93 9.46
CA ASN A 87 17.01 2.73 10.27
C ASN A 87 15.63 2.09 10.05
N ILE A 88 15.62 0.97 9.35
CA ILE A 88 14.43 0.16 9.09
C ILE A 88 14.24 -0.99 10.08
N GLN A 89 15.09 -1.09 11.12
CA GLN A 89 15.04 -2.20 12.08
C GLN A 89 13.74 -2.25 12.87
N ASN A 90 13.13 -1.10 13.12
CA ASN A 90 11.88 -0.99 13.89
C ASN A 90 10.66 -0.72 12.99
N VAL A 91 10.81 -0.80 11.67
CA VAL A 91 9.69 -0.62 10.75
C VAL A 91 8.88 -1.91 10.74
N LYS A 92 7.57 -1.79 10.99
CA LYS A 92 6.66 -2.92 10.91
C LYS A 92 6.69 -3.52 9.51
N VAL A 93 7.00 -4.81 9.44
CA VAL A 93 6.87 -5.59 8.20
C VAL A 93 5.41 -5.98 8.05
N LEU A 94 4.87 -5.81 6.85
CA LEU A 94 3.50 -6.16 6.51
C LEU A 94 3.49 -7.24 5.42
N THR A 95 2.40 -7.98 5.35
CA THR A 95 2.04 -8.80 4.18
C THR A 95 0.75 -8.26 3.54
N ASN A 96 0.19 -8.98 2.56
CA ASN A 96 -1.11 -8.65 1.99
C ASN A 96 -2.15 -8.45 3.09
N TYR A 97 -2.80 -7.28 3.10
CA TYR A 97 -3.87 -6.98 4.05
C TYR A 97 -4.98 -8.04 4.03
N ARG A 98 -5.28 -8.62 2.86
CA ARG A 98 -6.29 -9.67 2.71
C ARG A 98 -6.00 -10.92 3.55
N ASP A 99 -4.73 -11.20 3.81
CA ASP A 99 -4.32 -12.48 4.39
C ASP A 99 -4.26 -12.37 5.93
N GLU A 100 -3.79 -11.24 6.46
CA GLU A 100 -3.54 -11.07 7.92
C GLU A 100 -4.29 -9.88 8.55
N HIS A 101 -5.01 -9.08 7.76
CA HIS A 101 -5.68 -7.85 8.21
C HIS A 101 -4.76 -6.84 8.91
N GLU A 102 -3.45 -6.89 8.62
CA GLU A 102 -2.46 -6.03 9.23
C GLU A 102 -2.31 -4.68 8.53
N PHE A 103 -2.26 -3.62 9.35
CA PHE A 103 -1.96 -2.27 8.91
C PHE A 103 -0.82 -1.67 9.74
N ALA A 104 -0.31 -0.52 9.29
CA ALA A 104 0.68 0.28 9.99
C ALA A 104 0.32 1.76 9.92
N TYR A 105 1.04 2.56 10.70
CA TYR A 105 0.88 4.01 10.76
C TYR A 105 2.06 4.70 10.09
N THR A 106 1.76 5.77 9.36
CA THR A 106 2.79 6.70 8.90
C THR A 106 3.27 7.59 10.04
N THR A 107 4.35 8.34 9.84
CA THR A 107 4.83 9.34 10.81
C THR A 107 3.80 10.40 11.17
N ASN A 108 2.81 10.63 10.30
CA ASN A 108 1.73 11.59 10.52
C ASN A 108 0.44 10.88 10.98
N GLU A 109 0.56 9.70 11.59
CA GLU A 109 -0.54 8.91 12.17
C GLU A 109 -1.63 8.46 11.18
N ASN A 110 -1.42 8.61 9.87
CA ASN A 110 -2.32 8.04 8.88
C ASN A 110 -2.14 6.53 8.80
N VAL A 111 -3.25 5.79 8.83
CA VAL A 111 -3.29 4.34 8.65
C VAL A 111 -3.04 3.98 7.19
N PHE A 112 -2.21 2.95 6.97
CA PHE A 112 -2.01 2.35 5.66
C PHE A 112 -1.90 0.83 5.74
N TRP A 113 -2.24 0.18 4.63
CA TRP A 113 -2.12 -1.25 4.42
C TRP A 113 -1.48 -1.54 3.06
N ILE A 114 -1.13 -2.79 2.78
CA ILE A 114 -0.47 -3.14 1.52
C ILE A 114 -1.14 -4.31 0.80
N SER A 115 -0.91 -4.39 -0.50
CA SER A 115 -1.11 -5.58 -1.32
C SER A 115 0.08 -5.79 -2.24
N ILE A 116 0.61 -7.00 -2.25
CA ILE A 116 1.74 -7.44 -3.06
C ILE A 116 1.21 -8.38 -4.14
N LYS A 117 1.48 -8.06 -5.39
CA LYS A 117 0.99 -8.75 -6.59
C LYS A 117 2.15 -9.05 -7.53
N ASN A 118 1.86 -9.87 -8.55
CA ASN A 118 2.79 -10.21 -9.62
C ASN A 118 4.15 -10.71 -9.08
N GLU A 119 4.12 -11.64 -8.12
CA GLU A 119 5.35 -12.20 -7.53
C GLU A 119 6.28 -11.11 -6.97
N GLY A 120 5.73 -10.20 -6.16
CA GLY A 120 6.50 -9.10 -5.58
C GLY A 120 6.77 -7.93 -6.55
N ASN A 121 6.37 -8.01 -7.82
CA ASN A 121 6.59 -6.98 -8.84
C ASN A 121 5.47 -5.93 -8.93
N LEU A 122 4.53 -5.90 -7.98
CA LEU A 122 3.57 -4.82 -7.81
C LEU A 122 3.24 -4.68 -6.33
N LEU A 123 3.58 -3.53 -5.77
CA LEU A 123 3.23 -3.14 -4.42
C LEU A 123 2.12 -2.10 -4.57
N GLU A 124 1.02 -2.32 -3.91
CA GLU A 124 -0.05 -1.36 -3.77
C GLU A 124 -0.08 -1.01 -2.30
N ILE A 125 -0.02 0.28 -1.98
CA ILE A 125 -0.20 0.75 -0.62
C ILE A 125 -1.58 1.41 -0.62
N GLY A 126 -2.47 0.97 0.25
CA GLY A 126 -3.75 1.61 0.49
C GLY A 126 -3.64 2.50 1.73
N SER A 127 -4.33 3.63 1.74
CA SER A 127 -4.46 4.45 2.93
C SER A 127 -5.85 5.07 2.94
N ALA A 128 -6.50 5.06 4.10
CA ALA A 128 -7.79 5.69 4.26
C ALA A 128 -7.55 7.20 4.44
N TYR A 129 -7.74 7.96 3.36
CA TYR A 129 -7.71 9.42 3.43
C TYR A 129 -9.13 9.98 3.29
N GLY A 130 -9.60 10.65 4.32
CA GLY A 130 -10.86 11.37 4.33
C GLY A 130 -11.99 10.68 5.12
N ILE A 131 -12.83 11.52 5.73
CA ILE A 131 -13.93 11.12 6.61
C ILE A 131 -15.10 10.45 5.87
N HIS A 132 -15.25 10.70 4.56
CA HIS A 132 -16.44 10.30 3.83
C HIS A 132 -16.59 8.78 3.73
N GLY A 133 -15.54 8.08 3.28
CA GLY A 133 -15.55 6.61 3.19
C GLY A 133 -15.75 5.94 4.55
N THR A 134 -15.12 6.48 5.59
CA THR A 134 -15.28 5.99 6.97
C THR A 134 -16.70 6.17 7.48
N ALA A 135 -17.32 7.33 7.26
CA ALA A 135 -18.70 7.59 7.66
C ALA A 135 -19.69 6.65 6.95
N VAL A 136 -19.48 6.42 5.65
CA VAL A 136 -20.28 5.47 4.86
C VAL A 136 -20.14 4.04 5.38
N ALA A 137 -18.91 3.60 5.66
CA ALA A 137 -18.66 2.28 6.25
C ALA A 137 -19.30 2.15 7.65
N HIS A 138 -19.31 3.23 8.43
CA HIS A 138 -19.91 3.28 9.76
C HIS A 138 -21.43 3.06 9.70
N ILE A 139 -22.12 3.78 8.82
CA ILE A 139 -23.57 3.61 8.60
C ILE A 139 -23.89 2.19 8.15
N ALA A 140 -23.06 1.61 7.28
CA ALA A 140 -23.29 0.28 6.75
C ALA A 140 -23.08 -0.83 7.79
N ALA A 141 -21.98 -0.81 8.55
CA ALA A 141 -21.52 -2.00 9.28
C ALA A 141 -20.79 -1.71 10.60
N ALA A 142 -20.94 -0.53 11.21
CA ALA A 142 -20.38 -0.30 12.54
C ALA A 142 -20.92 -1.33 13.55
N HIS A 143 -20.07 -1.79 14.46
CA HIS A 143 -20.44 -2.77 15.48
C HIS A 143 -20.12 -2.22 16.87
N PHE A 144 -21.16 -2.00 17.67
CA PHE A 144 -21.07 -1.57 19.06
C PHE A 144 -21.74 -2.62 19.95
N SER A 145 -20.95 -3.57 20.47
CA SER A 145 -21.46 -4.68 21.29
C SER A 145 -22.25 -4.22 22.53
N ASN A 146 -21.80 -3.11 23.12
CA ASN A 146 -22.38 -2.57 24.36
C ASN A 146 -23.50 -1.54 24.09
N GLU A 147 -23.58 -1.03 22.87
CA GLU A 147 -24.57 -0.03 22.45
C GLU A 147 -25.13 -0.38 21.06
N PRO A 148 -25.86 -1.52 20.92
CA PRO A 148 -26.30 -2.02 19.62
C PRO A 148 -27.10 -1.01 18.80
N GLN A 149 -27.82 -0.10 19.46
CA GLN A 149 -28.56 1.00 18.85
C GLN A 149 -27.71 1.99 18.05
N ARG A 150 -26.39 2.00 18.26
CA ARG A 150 -25.42 2.82 17.48
C ARG A 150 -24.77 2.05 16.34
N SER A 151 -25.05 0.75 16.22
CA SER A 151 -24.48 -0.09 15.17
C SER A 151 -25.03 0.29 13.80
N GLY A 152 -24.26 -0.02 12.76
CA GLY A 152 -24.70 0.13 11.38
C GLY A 152 -25.81 -0.87 11.02
N LEU A 153 -26.30 -0.78 9.79
CA LEU A 153 -27.39 -1.67 9.32
C LEU A 153 -27.01 -3.16 9.33
N ALA A 154 -25.75 -3.50 9.08
CA ALA A 154 -25.24 -4.87 9.04
C ALA A 154 -23.91 -4.99 9.80
N PRO A 155 -23.92 -5.01 11.16
CA PRO A 155 -22.70 -4.99 11.97
C PRO A 155 -21.78 -6.22 11.81
N GLY A 156 -22.34 -7.33 11.32
CA GLY A 156 -21.59 -8.54 10.98
C GLY A 156 -20.94 -8.51 9.59
N ALA A 157 -21.19 -7.48 8.78
CA ALA A 157 -20.62 -7.38 7.44
C ALA A 157 -19.15 -6.98 7.49
N GLN A 158 -18.34 -7.62 6.65
CA GLN A 158 -16.94 -7.24 6.46
C GLN A 158 -16.83 -6.14 5.39
N ILE A 159 -16.08 -5.08 5.69
CA ILE A 159 -15.90 -3.95 4.79
C ILE A 159 -14.57 -4.06 4.06
N VAL A 160 -14.62 -3.94 2.73
CA VAL A 160 -13.44 -3.83 1.86
C VAL A 160 -13.41 -2.44 1.25
N PRO A 161 -12.49 -1.55 1.68
CA PRO A 161 -12.37 -0.22 1.09
C PRO A 161 -11.68 -0.29 -0.28
N ILE A 162 -12.38 0.12 -1.34
CA ILE A 162 -11.82 0.28 -2.69
C ILE A 162 -11.81 1.77 -3.04
N ILE A 163 -10.63 2.38 -2.99
CA ILE A 163 -10.45 3.81 -3.29
C ILE A 163 -10.34 4.00 -4.80
N VAL A 164 -11.28 4.75 -5.39
CA VAL A 164 -11.35 5.01 -6.82
C VAL A 164 -11.15 6.49 -7.13
N GLY A 165 -10.24 6.78 -8.06
CA GLY A 165 -10.23 8.04 -8.79
C GLY A 165 -11.13 7.99 -10.04
N ALA A 166 -11.53 9.14 -10.57
CA ALA A 166 -12.47 9.28 -11.69
C ALA A 166 -12.19 8.35 -12.89
N LYS A 167 -10.92 8.09 -13.24
CA LYS A 167 -10.52 7.31 -14.42
C LYS A 167 -10.32 5.80 -14.18
N CYS A 168 -10.67 5.27 -13.00
CA CYS A 168 -10.31 3.89 -12.65
C CYS A 168 -11.46 2.97 -12.20
N PHE A 169 -12.71 3.36 -12.46
CA PHE A 169 -13.91 2.57 -12.16
C PHE A 169 -13.85 1.13 -12.68
N LYS A 170 -13.47 0.91 -13.95
CA LYS A 170 -13.33 -0.45 -14.51
C LYS A 170 -12.45 -1.36 -13.65
N LYS A 171 -11.34 -0.84 -13.13
CA LYS A 171 -10.41 -1.63 -12.30
C LYS A 171 -10.99 -1.94 -10.92
N ALA A 172 -11.82 -1.05 -10.38
CA ALA A 172 -12.50 -1.27 -9.12
C ALA A 172 -13.54 -2.38 -9.22
N PHE A 173 -14.37 -2.38 -10.27
CA PHE A 173 -15.33 -3.45 -10.51
C PHE A 173 -14.65 -4.80 -10.74
N LEU A 174 -13.57 -4.84 -11.53
CA LEU A 174 -12.77 -6.06 -11.67
C LEU A 174 -12.24 -6.55 -10.32
N LYS A 175 -11.88 -5.63 -9.42
CA LYS A 175 -11.44 -6.00 -8.07
C LYS A 175 -12.60 -6.51 -7.20
N CYS A 176 -13.79 -5.92 -7.29
CA CYS A 176 -14.99 -6.43 -6.62
C CYS A 176 -15.28 -7.88 -7.04
N ILE A 177 -15.21 -8.18 -8.34
CA ILE A 177 -15.42 -9.52 -8.89
C ILE A 177 -14.36 -10.50 -8.36
N ASP A 178 -13.07 -10.13 -8.44
CA ASP A 178 -11.94 -10.91 -7.91
C ASP A 178 -12.08 -11.19 -6.41
N MET A 179 -12.65 -10.24 -5.66
CA MET A 179 -12.89 -10.38 -4.23
C MET A 179 -14.17 -11.14 -3.90
N LYS A 180 -15.05 -11.39 -4.88
CA LYS A 180 -16.36 -12.03 -4.72
C LYS A 180 -17.22 -11.31 -3.67
N VAL A 181 -17.25 -9.98 -3.74
CA VAL A 181 -18.07 -9.16 -2.82
C VAL A 181 -19.56 -9.36 -3.12
N ASP A 182 -20.38 -9.45 -2.08
CA ASP A 182 -21.84 -9.62 -2.22
C ASP A 182 -22.54 -8.30 -2.53
N ILE A 183 -22.07 -7.19 -1.96
CA ILE A 183 -22.66 -5.86 -2.07
C ILE A 183 -21.58 -4.84 -2.39
N VAL A 184 -21.86 -3.96 -3.36
CA VAL A 184 -21.00 -2.82 -3.71
C VAL A 184 -21.76 -1.53 -3.44
N ASN A 185 -21.29 -0.75 -2.47
CA ASN A 185 -21.78 0.61 -2.23
C ASN A 185 -20.86 1.63 -2.91
N ILE A 186 -21.43 2.49 -3.77
CA ILE A 186 -20.71 3.53 -4.51
C ILE A 186 -21.24 4.90 -4.10
N SER A 187 -20.54 5.55 -3.16
CA SER A 187 -20.85 6.91 -2.73
C SER A 187 -19.97 7.92 -3.48
N LEU A 188 -20.30 8.17 -4.76
CA LEU A 188 -19.63 9.17 -5.59
C LEU A 188 -20.67 10.06 -6.27
N LYS A 189 -20.43 11.38 -6.28
CA LYS A 189 -21.15 12.32 -7.14
C LYS A 189 -20.31 12.62 -8.38
N LEU A 190 -20.77 12.17 -9.55
CA LEU A 190 -20.22 12.60 -10.83
C LEU A 190 -21.07 13.79 -11.31
N CYS A 191 -20.50 15.00 -11.21
CA CYS A 191 -21.07 16.14 -11.92
C CYS A 191 -20.55 16.09 -13.35
N TYR A 192 -21.41 15.80 -14.31
CA TYR A 192 -21.13 16.13 -15.70
C TYR A 192 -21.20 17.65 -15.79
N LEU A 193 -20.12 18.29 -16.25
CA LEU A 193 -20.24 19.63 -16.82
C LEU A 193 -20.87 19.38 -18.18
N ASP A 194 -22.12 19.77 -18.35
CA ASP A 194 -22.71 19.89 -19.67
C ASP A 194 -21.81 20.86 -20.46
N GLU A 195 -21.33 20.42 -21.63
CA GLU A 195 -20.56 21.25 -22.57
C GLU A 195 -21.39 22.39 -23.14
#